data_AF-A0A2E2C3W8-F1
#
_entry.id   AF-A0A2E2C3W8-F1
#
_cell.length_a   1.000
_cell.length_b   1.000
_cell.length_c   1.000
_cell.angle_alpha   90.00
_cell.angle_beta   90.00
_cell.angle_gamma   90.00
#
_symmetry.space_group_name_H-M   'P 1'
#
loop_
_entity.id
_entity.type
_entity.pdbx_description
1 polymer ?
#
loop_
_entity_poly.entity_id
_entity_poly.type
_entity_poly.pdbx_seq_one_letter_code
_entity_poly.pdbx_strand_id
1 'polypeptide(L)'
;MNLQFDDTIVALASAPGSGAAGLIRVSGSDIIPCLEHCFEADDQWRSSRVPSRHPGIIKLAGSHVRLPGALYFWPTARSFTGQPLAEFHTISSPPLLESVIENLAAHGARLARPGEFTLRAFLAGRVDLVQAEAVLGVIDAYDHEELNLALSQLAGGVSTRIGAARMDLLELLSELEAGLDFVEEDIEFIDRNTLVNRLRKIREFCEQLYLDSSERMESTGSLSLVLAGLPNAGKSTLYNALVGDKQAALVSDVEGTTRDYLVTSLNWQGQPIQLIDTAGLEPGVHEISISAQQFRQQQMTQADLVIWCTAADLRPELHSIDRAQRAQLSESQHVLTVLTKSDLSPALNRDESCEVALSVAEETGLDDLKNLILSRLTEYRRGGRQLIGSTASRCRDSLRQAGLALQAAEEAAERQMGEELVAIEIREALQHLGQIVGQVYTDDILDRIFSKFCIGK
;
A
#
# COMPACT_ATOMS: atom_id res chain seq x y z
N MET A 1 17.72 12.40 12.46
CA MET A 1 18.86 11.91 11.64
C MET A 1 19.58 13.15 11.07
N ASN A 2 20.92 13.23 10.94
CA ASN A 2 21.52 14.41 10.26
C ASN A 2 21.24 14.29 8.75
N LEU A 3 20.11 14.83 8.32
CA LEU A 3 19.61 14.74 6.95
C LEU A 3 20.31 15.81 6.10
N GLN A 4 21.35 15.41 5.36
CA GLN A 4 22.02 16.25 4.38
C GLN A 4 21.41 15.95 3.00
N PHE A 5 20.74 16.92 2.39
CA PHE A 5 19.98 16.75 1.13
C PHE A 5 20.62 17.45 -0.07
N ASP A 6 21.77 18.08 0.13
CA ASP A 6 22.49 18.81 -0.92
C ASP A 6 23.36 17.88 -1.77
N ASP A 7 23.57 16.64 -1.33
CA ASP A 7 24.36 15.63 -2.04
C ASP A 7 23.63 15.06 -3.27
N THR A 8 24.40 14.49 -4.19
CA THR A 8 23.87 13.80 -5.37
C THR A 8 23.64 12.33 -5.04
N ILE A 9 22.45 11.82 -5.33
CA ILE A 9 22.07 10.42 -5.12
C ILE A 9 21.85 9.67 -6.42
N VAL A 10 22.14 8.37 -6.41
CA VAL A 10 21.94 7.45 -7.53
C VAL A 10 21.25 6.17 -7.07
N ALA A 11 20.37 5.62 -7.92
CA ALA A 11 19.79 4.30 -7.75
C ALA A 11 19.32 3.70 -9.09
N LEU A 12 19.16 2.38 -9.09
CA LEU A 12 18.33 1.70 -10.08
C LEU A 12 16.86 2.13 -9.89
N ALA A 13 16.20 2.57 -10.96
CA ALA A 13 14.80 3.01 -10.96
C ALA A 13 13.88 2.09 -11.78
N SER A 14 14.43 1.09 -12.48
CA SER A 14 13.65 0.00 -13.08
C SER A 14 13.60 -1.21 -12.17
N ALA A 15 12.64 -2.10 -12.40
CA ALA A 15 12.60 -3.40 -11.71
C ALA A 15 13.92 -4.16 -11.89
N PRO A 16 14.40 -4.87 -10.86
CA PRO A 16 15.62 -5.66 -10.95
C PRO A 16 15.42 -6.84 -11.93
N GLY A 17 16.49 -7.21 -12.62
CA GLY A 17 16.51 -8.37 -13.51
C GLY A 17 16.87 -8.03 -14.96
N SER A 18 16.90 -9.06 -15.79
CA SER A 18 17.24 -8.95 -17.21
C SER A 18 16.04 -8.48 -18.03
N GLY A 19 16.27 -7.57 -18.97
CA GLY A 19 15.18 -6.99 -19.78
C GLY A 19 15.66 -6.04 -20.86
N ALA A 20 14.74 -5.64 -21.73
CA ALA A 20 15.04 -4.77 -22.87
C ALA A 20 15.45 -3.35 -22.46
N ALA A 21 15.02 -2.87 -21.29
CA ALA A 21 15.29 -1.53 -20.80
C ALA A 21 15.56 -1.53 -19.29
N GLY A 22 16.66 -0.88 -18.90
CA GLY A 22 17.07 -0.62 -17.53
C GLY A 22 17.25 0.89 -17.33
N LEU A 23 16.87 1.37 -16.15
CA LEU A 23 16.84 2.78 -15.80
C LEU A 23 17.67 3.04 -14.55
N ILE A 24 18.63 3.96 -14.65
CA ILE A 24 19.39 4.46 -13.49
C ILE A 24 19.06 5.93 -13.32
N ARG A 25 18.56 6.29 -12.15
CA ARG A 25 18.16 7.65 -11.80
C ARG A 25 19.20 8.29 -10.91
N VAL A 26 19.52 9.55 -11.19
CA VAL A 26 20.45 10.39 -10.43
C VAL A 26 19.76 11.72 -10.13
N SER A 27 19.90 12.24 -8.90
CA SER A 27 19.33 13.54 -8.51
C SER A 27 20.23 14.25 -7.52
N GLY A 28 20.43 15.55 -7.69
CA GLY A 28 21.25 16.34 -6.76
C GLY A 28 21.56 17.73 -7.27
N SER A 29 22.04 18.59 -6.37
CA SER A 29 22.44 19.95 -6.72
C SER A 29 23.67 19.99 -7.63
N ASP A 30 24.61 19.06 -7.44
CA ASP A 30 25.86 18.94 -8.18
C ASP A 30 25.91 17.64 -9.01
N ILE A 31 24.99 17.51 -9.96
CA ILE A 31 24.84 16.30 -10.79
C ILE A 31 25.79 16.26 -11.98
N ILE A 32 26.19 17.43 -12.51
CA ILE A 32 26.96 17.53 -13.76
C ILE A 32 28.30 16.80 -13.70
N PRO A 33 29.12 16.93 -12.64
CA PRO A 33 30.40 16.23 -12.56
C PRO A 33 30.24 14.70 -12.62
N CYS A 34 29.21 14.16 -11.98
CA CYS A 34 28.90 12.73 -12.02
C CYS A 34 28.56 12.26 -13.45
N LEU A 35 27.72 13.02 -14.14
CA LEU A 35 27.24 12.68 -15.48
C LEU A 35 28.35 12.80 -16.53
N GLU A 36 29.23 13.79 -16.44
CA GLU A 36 30.31 14.01 -17.40
C GLU A 36 31.31 12.85 -17.48
N HIS A 37 31.60 12.22 -16.33
CA HIS A 37 32.49 11.07 -16.29
C HIS A 37 31.81 9.77 -16.73
N CYS A 38 30.47 9.73 -16.73
CA CYS A 38 29.68 8.54 -17.03
C CYS A 38 29.01 8.56 -18.40
N PHE A 39 28.88 9.72 -19.05
CA PHE A 39 28.14 9.88 -20.31
C PHE A 39 28.93 10.66 -21.38
N GLU A 40 28.92 10.14 -22.60
CA GLU A 40 29.53 10.76 -23.78
C GLU A 40 28.51 10.85 -24.91
N ALA A 41 28.32 12.04 -25.46
CA ALA A 41 27.44 12.28 -26.60
C ALA A 41 28.02 13.39 -27.48
N ASP A 42 27.65 13.38 -28.75
CA ASP A 42 28.08 14.38 -29.74
C ASP A 42 27.35 15.72 -29.57
N ASP A 43 26.26 15.75 -28.79
CA ASP A 43 25.45 16.94 -28.53
C ASP A 43 25.84 17.69 -27.25
N GLN A 44 25.40 18.94 -27.13
CA GLN A 44 25.73 19.81 -26.00
C GLN A 44 24.74 19.63 -24.83
N TRP A 45 24.49 18.39 -24.40
CA TRP A 45 23.52 18.09 -23.33
C TRP A 45 23.75 18.89 -22.04
N ARG A 46 25.02 19.19 -21.70
CA ARG A 46 25.41 20.02 -20.54
C ARG A 46 24.83 21.43 -20.56
N SER A 47 24.63 21.98 -21.75
CA SER A 47 24.11 23.33 -21.94
C SER A 47 22.59 23.40 -21.96
N SER A 48 21.92 22.23 -21.87
CA SER A 48 20.46 22.18 -21.89
C SER A 48 19.89 22.95 -20.70
N ARG A 49 18.89 23.78 -20.98
CA ARG A 49 18.14 24.56 -19.98
C ARG A 49 16.72 24.05 -19.79
N VAL A 50 16.34 23.02 -20.54
CA VAL A 50 15.00 22.42 -20.54
C VAL A 50 15.14 20.90 -20.45
N PRO A 51 14.09 20.19 -20.02
CA PRO A 51 14.10 18.73 -20.06
C PRO A 51 14.35 18.21 -21.48
N SER A 52 15.35 17.35 -21.66
CA SER A 52 15.77 16.86 -22.97
C SER A 52 16.34 15.45 -22.92
N ARG A 53 16.27 14.76 -24.07
CA ARG A 53 16.84 13.43 -24.28
C ARG A 53 18.07 13.53 -25.19
N HIS A 54 19.14 12.85 -24.80
CA HIS A 54 20.42 12.84 -25.48
C HIS A 54 20.86 11.40 -25.73
N PRO A 55 20.90 10.91 -26.98
CA PRO A 55 21.47 9.61 -27.28
C PRO A 55 23.00 9.66 -27.14
N GLY A 56 23.61 8.58 -26.65
CA GLY A 56 25.05 8.56 -26.47
C GLY A 56 25.58 7.24 -25.94
N ILE A 57 26.75 7.32 -25.33
CA ILE A 57 27.52 6.21 -24.78
C ILE A 57 27.63 6.39 -23.27
N ILE A 58 27.24 5.35 -22.54
CA ILE A 58 27.42 5.22 -21.11
C ILE A 58 28.73 4.48 -20.85
N LYS A 59 29.54 5.03 -19.93
CA LYS A 59 30.83 4.49 -19.53
C LYS A 59 30.68 3.61 -18.29
N LEU A 60 31.29 2.45 -18.33
CA LEU A 60 31.29 1.48 -17.24
C LEU A 60 32.53 1.68 -16.35
N ALA A 61 32.41 1.38 -15.06
CA ALA A 61 33.53 1.49 -14.12
C ALA A 61 34.69 0.57 -14.53
N GLY A 62 35.90 1.13 -14.63
CA GLY A 62 37.13 0.36 -14.89
C GLY A 62 37.19 -0.38 -16.23
N SER A 63 36.29 -0.07 -17.17
CA SER A 63 36.15 -0.79 -18.44
C SER A 63 36.22 0.14 -19.64
N HIS A 64 36.79 -0.35 -20.74
CA HIS A 64 36.77 0.33 -22.04
C HIS A 64 35.48 0.07 -22.84
N VAL A 65 34.58 -0.76 -22.30
CA VAL A 65 33.29 -1.05 -22.94
C VAL A 65 32.43 0.21 -22.96
N ARG A 66 31.91 0.50 -24.14
CA ARG A 66 31.04 1.64 -24.43
C ARG A 66 29.63 1.14 -24.63
N LEU A 67 28.75 1.44 -23.67
CA LEU A 67 27.38 0.96 -23.68
C LEU A 67 26.47 1.98 -24.37
N PRO A 68 25.82 1.66 -25.51
CA PRO A 68 24.84 2.56 -26.10
C PRO A 68 23.65 2.80 -25.15
N GLY A 69 23.20 4.04 -25.10
CA GLY A 69 22.07 4.43 -24.26
C GLY A 69 21.60 5.84 -24.54
N ALA A 70 20.76 6.36 -23.64
CA ALA A 70 20.34 7.75 -23.67
C ALA A 70 20.35 8.36 -22.27
N LEU A 71 20.70 9.63 -22.19
CA LEU A 71 20.56 10.46 -21.01
C LEU A 71 19.29 11.31 -21.15
N TYR A 72 18.36 11.16 -20.22
CA TYR A 72 17.25 12.08 -20.04
C TYR A 72 17.64 13.05 -18.93
N PHE A 73 17.67 14.34 -19.23
CA PHE A 73 18.23 15.34 -18.32
C PHE A 73 17.22 16.45 -18.03
N TRP A 74 16.95 16.67 -16.74
CA TRP A 74 16.20 17.78 -16.19
C TRP A 74 17.19 18.72 -15.48
N PRO A 75 17.64 19.81 -16.15
CA PRO A 75 18.74 20.65 -15.65
C PRO A 75 18.36 21.58 -14.49
N THR A 76 17.08 21.63 -14.11
CA THR A 76 16.55 22.61 -13.14
C THR A 76 15.73 21.90 -12.07
N ALA A 77 15.25 22.68 -11.09
CA ALA A 77 14.30 22.20 -10.08
C ALA A 77 12.97 21.69 -10.66
N ARG A 78 12.68 21.85 -11.96
CA ARG A 78 11.50 21.31 -12.64
C ARG A 78 11.66 19.81 -12.93
N SER A 79 11.87 19.04 -11.87
CA SER A 79 11.99 17.58 -11.86
C SER A 79 11.09 17.00 -10.76
N PHE A 80 11.07 15.68 -10.65
CA PHE A 80 10.34 14.98 -9.59
C PHE A 80 10.83 15.38 -8.18
N THR A 81 12.14 15.41 -7.96
CA THR A 81 12.75 15.67 -6.64
C THR A 81 12.83 17.15 -6.27
N GLY A 82 12.52 18.06 -7.20
CA GLY A 82 12.77 19.49 -7.01
C GLY A 82 14.24 19.90 -7.18
N GLN A 83 15.12 18.98 -7.58
CA GLN A 83 16.54 19.21 -7.83
C GLN A 83 16.88 18.81 -9.29
N PRO A 84 18.03 19.22 -9.85
CA PRO A 84 18.49 18.65 -11.12
C PRO A 84 18.47 17.11 -11.08
N LEU A 85 17.93 16.50 -12.14
CA LEU A 85 17.68 15.07 -12.22
C LEU A 85 18.13 14.55 -13.58
N ALA A 86 18.72 13.36 -13.58
CA ALA A 86 19.12 12.67 -14.78
C ALA A 86 18.72 11.20 -14.72
N GLU A 87 18.45 10.63 -15.89
CA GLU A 87 18.11 9.23 -16.05
C GLU A 87 18.92 8.64 -17.20
N PHE A 88 19.64 7.56 -16.91
CA PHE A 88 20.30 6.74 -17.91
C PHE A 88 19.37 5.61 -18.35
N HIS A 89 19.09 5.56 -19.65
CA HIS A 89 18.26 4.55 -20.27
C HIS A 89 19.15 3.66 -21.15
N THR A 90 19.21 2.37 -20.84
CA THR A 90 20.00 1.37 -21.59
C THR A 90 19.36 -0.02 -21.46
N ILE A 91 20.06 -1.09 -21.85
CA ILE A 91 19.57 -2.47 -21.66
C ILE A 91 19.58 -2.85 -20.18
N SER A 92 18.60 -3.65 -19.75
CA SER A 92 18.60 -4.15 -18.38
C SER A 92 19.44 -5.41 -18.28
N SER A 93 20.66 -5.26 -17.82
CA SER A 93 21.56 -6.34 -17.44
C SER A 93 22.14 -5.99 -16.07
N PRO A 94 21.83 -6.75 -15.00
CA PRO A 94 22.22 -6.35 -13.65
C PRO A 94 23.72 -6.00 -13.51
N PRO A 95 24.68 -6.79 -14.04
CA PRO A 95 26.10 -6.43 -13.95
C PRO A 95 26.47 -5.14 -14.67
N LEU A 96 25.79 -4.81 -15.78
CA LEU A 96 26.02 -3.55 -16.50
C LEU A 96 25.47 -2.38 -15.72
N LEU A 97 24.26 -2.50 -15.17
CA LEU A 97 23.63 -1.43 -14.41
C LEU A 97 24.38 -1.16 -13.11
N GLU A 98 24.83 -2.21 -12.42
CA GLU A 98 25.72 -2.10 -11.25
C GLU A 98 27.01 -1.36 -11.60
N SER A 99 27.66 -1.70 -12.71
CA SER A 99 28.90 -1.01 -13.13
C SER A 99 28.69 0.47 -13.48
N VAL A 100 27.52 0.86 -14.01
CA VAL A 100 27.18 2.27 -14.22
C VAL A 100 26.95 2.98 -12.88
N ILE A 101 26.25 2.36 -11.94
CA ILE A 101 26.02 2.91 -10.60
C ILE A 101 27.35 3.07 -9.85
N GLU A 102 28.24 2.07 -9.91
CA GLU A 102 29.59 2.14 -9.33
C GLU A 102 30.40 3.29 -9.93
N ASN A 103 30.31 3.50 -11.26
CA ASN A 103 30.99 4.60 -11.91
C ASN A 103 30.46 5.96 -11.44
N LEU A 104 29.13 6.11 -11.34
CA LEU A 104 28.51 7.32 -10.79
C LEU A 104 28.93 7.55 -9.33
N ALA A 105 29.01 6.47 -8.55
CA ALA A 105 29.38 6.54 -7.14
C ALA A 105 30.84 6.95 -6.93
N ALA A 106 31.74 6.44 -7.77
CA ALA A 106 33.15 6.85 -7.78
C ALA A 106 33.34 8.34 -8.12
N HIS A 107 32.36 8.98 -8.76
CA HIS A 107 32.40 10.38 -9.18
C HIS A 107 31.48 11.29 -8.37
N GLY A 108 31.12 10.89 -7.15
CA GLY A 108 30.48 11.77 -6.15
C GLY A 108 29.00 11.52 -5.90
N ALA A 109 28.36 10.57 -6.60
CA ALA A 109 27.01 10.16 -6.27
C ALA A 109 27.01 9.20 -5.06
N ARG A 110 26.12 9.40 -4.09
CA ARG A 110 25.86 8.43 -3.03
C ARG A 110 24.71 7.50 -3.45
N LEU A 111 24.74 6.24 -3.03
CA LEU A 111 23.57 5.37 -3.16
C LEU A 111 22.36 5.98 -2.42
N ALA A 112 21.23 6.07 -3.11
CA ALA A 112 19.99 6.54 -2.51
C ALA A 112 19.49 5.56 -1.43
N ARG A 113 18.90 6.11 -0.38
CA ARG A 113 18.16 5.33 0.62
C ARG A 113 16.78 4.94 0.08
N PRO A 114 16.13 3.93 0.68
CA PRO A 114 14.71 3.63 0.43
C PRO A 114 13.85 4.89 0.46
N GLY A 115 13.07 5.13 -0.59
CA GLY A 115 12.16 6.27 -0.67
C GLY A 115 12.78 7.66 -0.81
N GLU A 116 14.11 7.78 -0.86
CA GLU A 116 14.80 9.08 -0.76
C GLU A 116 14.41 10.05 -1.89
N PHE A 117 14.18 9.56 -3.12
CA PHE A 117 13.68 10.38 -4.23
C PHE A 117 12.32 11.01 -3.92
N THR A 118 11.41 10.25 -3.31
CA THR A 118 10.10 10.78 -2.88
C THR A 118 10.23 11.73 -1.72
N LEU A 119 11.07 11.41 -0.74
CA LEU A 119 11.30 12.25 0.41
C LEU A 119 11.79 13.64 -0.04
N ARG A 120 12.74 13.69 -0.99
CA ARG A 120 13.18 14.95 -1.60
C ARG A 120 12.05 15.68 -2.33
N ALA A 121 11.21 14.97 -3.08
CA ALA A 121 10.04 15.55 -3.72
C ALA A 121 9.07 16.19 -2.70
N PHE A 122 8.84 15.50 -1.56
CA PHE A 122 8.02 16.00 -0.46
C PHE A 122 8.63 17.25 0.18
N LEU A 123 9.92 17.23 0.52
CA LEU A 123 10.62 18.37 1.11
C LEU A 123 10.71 19.57 0.17
N ALA A 124 10.76 19.33 -1.14
CA ALA A 124 10.70 20.37 -2.16
C ALA A 124 9.27 20.92 -2.41
N GLY A 125 8.26 20.41 -1.69
CA GLY A 125 6.85 20.79 -1.86
C GLY A 125 6.24 20.35 -3.20
N ARG A 126 6.84 19.37 -3.88
CA ARG A 126 6.33 18.81 -5.14
C ARG A 126 5.14 17.89 -4.94
N VAL A 127 5.14 17.19 -3.81
CA VAL A 127 4.08 16.28 -3.36
C VAL A 127 3.86 16.52 -1.88
N ASP A 128 2.63 16.39 -1.40
CA ASP A 128 2.36 16.30 0.03
C ASP A 128 2.55 14.86 0.56
N LEU A 129 2.39 14.65 1.87
CA LEU A 129 2.62 13.35 2.47
C LEU A 129 1.61 12.28 2.01
N VAL A 130 0.34 12.66 1.80
CA VAL A 130 -0.70 11.76 1.29
C VAL A 130 -0.39 11.34 -0.13
N GLN A 131 0.03 12.28 -0.98
CA GLN A 131 0.46 11.99 -2.35
C GLN A 131 1.73 11.15 -2.37
N ALA A 132 2.69 11.40 -1.47
CA ALA A 132 3.90 10.61 -1.35
C ALA A 132 3.56 9.14 -1.05
N GLU A 133 2.70 8.90 -0.05
CA GLU A 133 2.17 7.58 0.32
C GLU A 133 1.39 6.94 -0.85
N ALA A 134 0.60 7.73 -1.58
CA ALA A 134 -0.18 7.26 -2.72
C ALA A 134 0.69 6.73 -3.88
N VAL A 135 1.90 7.28 -4.09
CA VAL A 135 2.78 6.72 -5.13
C VAL A 135 3.15 5.27 -4.81
N LEU A 136 3.39 4.95 -3.54
CA LEU A 136 3.65 3.57 -3.16
C LEU A 136 2.40 2.70 -3.34
N GLY A 137 1.23 3.23 -2.97
CA GLY A 137 -0.05 2.57 -3.23
C GLY A 137 -0.26 2.23 -4.72
N VAL A 138 0.21 3.08 -5.65
CA VAL A 138 0.14 2.79 -7.09
C VAL A 138 1.11 1.68 -7.50
N ILE A 139 2.31 1.66 -6.93
CA ILE A 139 3.35 0.65 -7.25
C ILE A 139 2.94 -0.72 -6.71
N ASP A 140 2.37 -0.76 -5.51
CA ASP A 140 2.03 -2.00 -4.80
C ASP A 140 0.59 -2.48 -5.06
N ALA A 141 -0.22 -1.72 -5.80
CA ALA A 141 -1.63 -2.06 -6.06
C ALA A 141 -1.75 -3.45 -6.71
N TYR A 142 -2.53 -4.32 -6.08
CA TYR A 142 -2.76 -5.68 -6.57
C TYR A 142 -3.99 -5.78 -7.48
N ASP A 143 -4.99 -4.94 -7.24
CA ASP A 143 -6.23 -4.90 -8.01
C ASP A 143 -6.60 -3.49 -8.50
N HIS A 144 -7.67 -3.42 -9.30
CA HIS A 144 -8.14 -2.17 -9.88
C HIS A 144 -8.74 -1.21 -8.85
N GLU A 145 -9.29 -1.70 -7.74
CA GLU A 145 -9.86 -0.85 -6.71
C GLU A 145 -8.76 -0.16 -5.90
N GLU A 146 -7.74 -0.90 -5.48
CA GLU A 146 -6.53 -0.39 -4.82
C GLU A 146 -5.82 0.63 -5.72
N LEU A 147 -5.65 0.31 -7.02
CA LEU A 147 -5.03 1.20 -7.99
C LEU A 147 -5.84 2.50 -8.15
N ASN A 148 -7.16 2.41 -8.32
CA ASN A 148 -8.01 3.59 -8.47
C ASN A 148 -8.00 4.47 -7.21
N LEU A 149 -7.99 3.86 -6.03
CA LEU A 149 -7.86 4.56 -4.76
C LEU A 149 -6.52 5.31 -4.70
N ALA A 150 -5.40 4.64 -4.95
CA ALA A 150 -4.08 5.24 -4.93
C ALA A 150 -3.96 6.37 -5.97
N LEU A 151 -4.50 6.20 -7.17
CA LEU A 151 -4.54 7.24 -8.21
C LEU A 151 -5.36 8.47 -7.77
N SER A 152 -6.51 8.26 -7.10
CA SER A 152 -7.33 9.35 -6.59
C SER A 152 -6.64 10.19 -5.50
N GLN A 153 -5.85 9.53 -4.64
CA GLN A 153 -5.03 10.18 -3.62
C GLN A 153 -3.84 10.90 -4.24
N LEU A 154 -3.18 10.27 -5.22
CA LEU A 154 -2.06 10.86 -5.95
C LEU A 154 -2.48 12.13 -6.72
N ALA A 155 -3.70 12.14 -7.26
CA ALA A 155 -4.29 13.32 -7.88
C ALA A 155 -4.52 14.49 -6.90
N GLY A 156 -4.37 14.28 -5.58
CA GLY A 156 -4.40 15.33 -4.56
C GLY A 156 -5.81 15.75 -4.13
N GLY A 157 -6.86 15.01 -4.53
CA GLY A 157 -8.25 15.39 -4.26
C GLY A 157 -8.60 15.47 -2.77
N VAL A 158 -8.00 14.63 -1.93
CA VAL A 158 -8.17 14.70 -0.46
C VAL A 158 -7.35 15.84 0.13
N SER A 159 -6.07 15.95 -0.24
CA SER A 159 -5.17 17.00 0.25
C SER A 159 -5.66 18.41 -0.06
N THR A 160 -6.25 18.63 -1.24
CA THR A 160 -6.81 19.92 -1.65
C THR A 160 -7.99 20.30 -0.78
N ARG A 161 -8.88 19.35 -0.48
CA ARG A 161 -10.05 19.57 0.38
C ARG A 161 -9.64 19.83 1.84
N ILE A 162 -8.66 19.09 2.37
CA ILE A 162 -8.08 19.33 3.70
C ILE A 162 -7.38 20.70 3.75
N GLY A 163 -6.66 21.06 2.68
CA GLY A 163 -6.02 22.37 2.56
C GLY A 163 -7.03 23.53 2.64
N ALA A 164 -8.16 23.41 1.95
CA ALA A 164 -9.25 24.40 2.02
C ALA A 164 -9.82 24.54 3.44
N ALA A 165 -10.11 23.42 4.11
CA ALA A 165 -10.60 23.42 5.50
C ALA A 165 -9.60 24.07 6.46
N ARG A 166 -8.30 23.86 6.27
CA ARG A 166 -7.26 24.50 7.09
C ARG A 166 -7.17 26.00 6.84
N MET A 167 -7.31 26.43 5.59
CA MET A 167 -7.29 27.86 5.26
C MET A 167 -8.46 28.59 5.93
N ASP A 168 -9.64 27.95 5.95
CA ASP A 168 -10.84 28.42 6.67
C ASP A 168 -10.59 28.53 8.19
N LEU A 169 -9.96 27.52 8.81
CA LEU A 169 -9.58 27.57 10.23
C LEU A 169 -8.53 28.64 10.55
N LEU A 170 -7.56 28.88 9.67
CA LEU A 170 -6.56 29.93 9.87
C LEU A 170 -7.18 31.32 9.81
N GLU A 171 -8.15 31.53 8.92
CA GLU A 171 -8.91 32.78 8.84
C GLU A 171 -9.73 33.00 10.11
N LEU A 172 -10.47 31.99 10.56
CA LEU A 172 -11.20 32.01 11.84
C LEU A 172 -10.29 32.33 13.03
N LEU A 173 -9.13 31.66 13.11
CA LEU A 173 -8.17 31.90 14.19
C LEU A 173 -7.64 33.34 14.15
N SER A 174 -7.36 33.87 12.95
CA SER A 174 -6.88 35.25 12.78
C SER A 174 -7.94 36.28 13.20
N GLU A 175 -9.22 36.03 12.87
CA GLU A 175 -10.35 36.88 13.29
C GLU A 175 -10.54 36.85 14.81
N LEU A 176 -10.43 35.67 15.44
CA LEU A 176 -10.51 35.51 16.90
C LEU A 176 -9.32 36.16 17.63
N GLU A 177 -8.09 35.97 17.14
CA GLU A 177 -6.90 36.58 17.75
C GLU A 177 -6.94 38.11 17.65
N ALA A 178 -7.46 38.66 16.55
CA ALA A 178 -7.72 40.10 16.46
C ALA A 178 -8.75 40.56 17.52
N GLY A 179 -9.84 39.81 17.74
CA GLY A 179 -10.80 40.12 18.81
C GLY A 179 -10.17 40.16 20.20
N LEU A 180 -9.29 39.20 20.50
CA LEU A 180 -8.58 39.11 21.78
C LEU A 180 -7.56 40.24 21.99
N ASP A 181 -6.92 40.73 20.92
CA ASP A 181 -5.96 41.84 21.00
C ASP A 181 -6.63 43.21 21.19
N PHE A 182 -7.90 43.36 20.80
CA PHE A 182 -8.65 44.63 20.82
C PHE A 182 -9.87 44.63 21.77
N VAL A 183 -9.83 43.86 22.87
CA VAL A 183 -10.94 43.73 23.84
C VAL A 183 -11.37 45.09 24.45
N GLU A 184 -10.46 46.06 24.57
CA GLU A 184 -10.78 47.40 25.09
C GLU A 184 -11.59 48.27 24.12
N GLU A 185 -11.60 47.94 22.82
CA GLU A 185 -12.24 48.75 21.77
C GLU A 185 -13.68 48.29 21.43
N ASP A 186 -14.19 47.22 22.06
CA ASP A 186 -15.53 46.64 21.84
C ASP A 186 -15.78 46.28 20.35
N ILE A 187 -14.71 45.87 19.65
CA ILE A 187 -14.73 45.51 18.22
C ILE A 187 -14.87 43.99 18.08
N GLU A 188 -16.07 43.54 17.69
CA GLU A 188 -16.29 42.15 17.26
C GLU A 188 -15.83 41.95 15.80
N PHE A 189 -14.75 41.19 15.59
CA PHE A 189 -14.24 40.88 14.25
C PHE A 189 -15.01 39.73 13.57
N ILE A 190 -15.66 38.87 14.36
CA ILE A 190 -16.48 37.77 13.86
C ILE A 190 -17.76 37.63 14.67
N ASP A 191 -18.90 37.54 13.98
CA ASP A 191 -20.18 37.22 14.62
C ASP A 191 -20.19 35.75 15.09
N ARG A 192 -20.69 35.52 16.30
CA ARG A 192 -20.72 34.19 16.92
C ARG A 192 -21.46 33.16 16.09
N ASN A 193 -22.60 33.51 15.49
CA ASN A 193 -23.35 32.54 14.68
C ASN A 193 -22.54 32.14 13.45
N THR A 194 -21.80 33.08 12.88
CA THR A 194 -20.87 32.84 11.77
C THR A 194 -19.73 31.91 12.19
N LEU A 195 -19.09 32.15 13.34
CA LEU A 195 -18.07 31.28 13.92
C LEU A 195 -18.55 29.85 14.11
N VAL A 196 -19.67 29.66 14.82
CA VAL A 196 -20.25 28.34 15.10
C VAL A 196 -20.60 27.62 13.79
N ASN A 197 -21.21 28.31 12.83
CA ASN A 197 -21.57 27.71 11.55
C ASN A 197 -20.36 27.30 10.70
N ARG A 198 -19.27 28.08 10.72
CA ARG A 198 -18.02 27.70 10.01
C ARG A 198 -17.37 26.50 10.70
N LEU A 199 -17.22 26.52 12.02
CA LEU A 199 -16.69 25.37 12.79
C LEU A 199 -17.48 24.08 12.54
N ARG A 200 -18.82 24.15 12.59
CA ARG A 200 -19.70 23.01 12.31
C ARG A 200 -19.49 22.44 10.91
N LYS A 201 -19.43 23.29 9.88
CA LYS A 201 -19.17 22.85 8.50
C LYS A 201 -17.84 22.11 8.36
N ILE A 202 -16.79 22.62 9.00
CA ILE A 202 -15.46 22.02 8.96
C ILE A 202 -15.44 20.69 9.74
N ARG A 203 -16.13 20.62 10.89
CA ARG A 203 -16.31 19.39 11.66
C ARG A 203 -17.03 18.31 10.85
N GLU A 204 -18.20 18.63 10.29
CA GLU A 204 -18.98 17.71 9.46
C GLU A 204 -18.18 17.20 8.26
N PHE A 205 -17.38 18.07 7.63
CA PHE A 205 -16.46 17.67 6.57
C PHE A 205 -15.39 16.67 7.06
N CYS A 206 -14.77 16.89 8.22
CA CYS A 206 -13.79 15.97 8.79
C CYS A 206 -14.42 14.62 9.19
N GLU A 207 -15.63 14.65 9.77
CA GLU A 207 -16.40 13.46 10.12
C GLU A 207 -16.77 12.63 8.88
N GLN A 208 -17.23 13.29 7.80
CA GLN A 208 -17.51 12.62 6.53
C GLN A 208 -16.26 11.94 5.97
N LEU A 209 -15.12 12.63 5.94
CA LEU A 209 -13.86 12.02 5.49
C LEU A 209 -13.42 10.84 6.37
N TYR A 210 -13.66 10.93 7.68
CA TYR A 210 -13.38 9.84 8.61
C TYR A 210 -14.27 8.62 8.36
N LEU A 211 -15.58 8.81 8.19
CA LEU A 211 -16.54 7.74 7.90
C LEU A 211 -16.23 7.08 6.55
N ASP A 212 -16.03 7.89 5.51
CA ASP A 212 -15.55 7.48 4.20
C ASP A 212 -14.31 6.59 4.26
N SER A 213 -13.35 6.95 5.11
CA SER A 213 -12.12 6.17 5.28
C SER A 213 -12.30 4.90 6.11
N SER A 214 -13.35 4.83 6.94
CA SER A 214 -13.66 3.70 7.81
C SER A 214 -14.39 2.60 7.05
N GLU A 215 -15.44 2.94 6.30
CA GLU A 215 -16.16 2.01 5.43
C GLU A 215 -15.24 1.39 4.36
N ARG A 216 -14.29 2.18 3.83
CA ARG A 216 -13.30 1.71 2.85
C ARG A 216 -12.24 0.76 3.44
N MET A 217 -11.90 0.89 4.72
CA MET A 217 -10.93 -0.02 5.37
C MET A 217 -11.53 -1.42 5.60
N GLU A 218 -12.84 -1.48 5.86
CA GLU A 218 -13.56 -2.75 6.00
C GLU A 218 -13.67 -3.50 4.67
N SER A 219 -13.77 -2.78 3.54
CA SER A 219 -13.84 -3.38 2.21
C SER A 219 -12.49 -3.77 1.60
N THR A 220 -11.39 -3.07 1.92
CA THR A 220 -10.05 -3.31 1.34
C THR A 220 -9.10 -4.15 2.22
N GLY A 221 -9.52 -4.49 3.45
CA GLY A 221 -8.65 -5.10 4.47
C GLY A 221 -8.83 -6.60 4.75
N SER A 222 -9.85 -7.26 4.21
CA SER A 222 -10.07 -8.70 4.45
C SER A 222 -9.18 -9.55 3.57
N LEU A 223 -8.40 -10.44 4.18
CA LEU A 223 -7.57 -11.40 3.43
C LEU A 223 -8.44 -12.55 2.93
N SER A 224 -8.35 -12.85 1.65
CA SER A 224 -9.08 -13.91 0.98
C SER A 224 -8.39 -15.26 1.18
N LEU A 225 -9.13 -16.20 1.75
CA LEU A 225 -8.71 -17.56 2.04
C LEU A 225 -9.58 -18.52 1.24
N VAL A 226 -9.01 -19.19 0.25
CA VAL A 226 -9.75 -20.10 -0.65
C VAL A 226 -9.46 -21.55 -0.28
N LEU A 227 -10.51 -22.34 -0.02
CA LEU A 227 -10.40 -23.79 0.11
C LEU A 227 -10.47 -24.44 -1.27
N ALA A 228 -9.45 -25.23 -1.63
CA ALA A 228 -9.32 -25.91 -2.92
C ALA A 228 -8.94 -27.38 -2.75
N GLY A 229 -9.15 -28.20 -3.79
CA GLY A 229 -8.85 -29.63 -3.79
C GLY A 229 -9.93 -30.50 -4.43
N LEU A 230 -9.65 -31.79 -4.57
CA LEU A 230 -10.55 -32.75 -5.22
C LEU A 230 -11.95 -32.83 -4.56
N PRO A 231 -12.98 -33.32 -5.29
CA PRO A 231 -14.28 -33.63 -4.72
C PRO A 231 -14.14 -34.59 -3.53
N ASN A 232 -14.96 -34.39 -2.50
CA ASN A 232 -14.93 -35.16 -1.26
C ASN A 232 -13.62 -35.08 -0.44
N ALA A 233 -12.73 -34.14 -0.75
CA ALA A 233 -11.52 -33.87 0.04
C ALA A 233 -11.77 -33.17 1.39
N GLY A 234 -13.03 -33.10 1.85
CA GLY A 234 -13.38 -32.51 3.15
C GLY A 234 -13.42 -30.99 3.21
N LYS A 235 -13.40 -30.28 2.06
CA LYS A 235 -13.43 -28.80 1.99
C LYS A 235 -14.63 -28.18 2.72
N SER A 236 -15.86 -28.55 2.37
CA SER A 236 -17.05 -27.98 3.00
C SER A 236 -17.19 -28.37 4.48
N THR A 237 -16.70 -29.55 4.86
CA THR A 237 -16.59 -29.96 6.27
C THR A 237 -15.60 -29.08 7.04
N LEU A 238 -14.43 -28.81 6.44
CA LEU A 238 -13.43 -27.91 6.99
C LEU A 238 -13.94 -26.46 7.04
N TYR A 239 -14.64 -26.00 6.00
CA TYR A 239 -15.29 -24.69 5.94
C TYR A 239 -16.20 -24.48 7.16
N ASN A 240 -17.14 -25.40 7.37
CA ASN A 240 -18.07 -25.33 8.49
C ASN A 240 -17.34 -25.36 9.85
N ALA A 241 -16.30 -26.19 9.98
CA ALA A 241 -15.48 -26.23 11.19
C ALA A 241 -14.70 -24.93 11.45
N LEU A 242 -14.20 -24.28 10.40
CA LEU A 242 -13.48 -23.01 10.49
C LEU A 242 -14.40 -21.83 10.80
N VAL A 243 -15.64 -21.84 10.29
CA VAL A 243 -16.68 -20.85 10.61
C VAL A 243 -17.16 -20.99 12.06
N GLY A 244 -17.39 -22.22 12.52
CA GLY A 244 -17.82 -22.54 13.88
C GLY A 244 -19.26 -22.10 14.23
N ASP A 245 -19.88 -22.76 15.22
CA ASP A 245 -21.30 -22.54 15.61
C ASP A 245 -21.60 -21.18 16.28
N LYS A 246 -20.59 -20.32 16.56
CA LYS A 246 -20.75 -19.11 17.39
C LYS A 246 -20.42 -17.77 16.71
N GLN A 247 -20.11 -17.74 15.41
CA GLN A 247 -19.84 -16.50 14.67
C GLN A 247 -20.67 -16.39 13.38
N ALA A 248 -21.92 -16.87 13.41
CA ALA A 248 -22.92 -16.54 12.41
C ALA A 248 -23.37 -15.07 12.59
N ALA A 249 -22.53 -14.14 12.17
CA ALA A 249 -22.91 -12.74 12.00
C ALA A 249 -22.56 -12.35 10.56
N LEU A 250 -23.60 -12.29 9.72
CA LEU A 250 -23.61 -11.85 8.31
C LEU A 250 -23.24 -12.94 7.29
N VAL A 251 -24.12 -13.94 7.16
CA VAL A 251 -24.31 -14.62 5.88
C VAL A 251 -25.00 -13.61 4.96
N SER A 252 -24.27 -13.09 3.97
CA SER A 252 -24.85 -12.29 2.89
C SER A 252 -25.31 -13.23 1.80
N ASP A 253 -26.62 -13.50 1.73
CA ASP A 253 -27.23 -14.07 0.53
C ASP A 253 -27.21 -13.01 -0.57
N VAL A 254 -26.17 -13.00 -1.41
CA VAL A 254 -26.23 -12.27 -2.67
C VAL A 254 -27.14 -13.08 -3.60
N GLU A 255 -28.42 -12.75 -3.59
CA GLU A 255 -29.42 -13.33 -4.50
C GLU A 255 -28.99 -13.09 -5.96
N GLY A 256 -28.61 -14.16 -6.67
CA GLY A 256 -28.48 -14.11 -8.13
C GLY A 256 -27.33 -14.90 -8.77
N THR A 257 -26.39 -15.46 -8.02
CA THR A 257 -25.28 -16.24 -8.61
C THR A 257 -25.42 -17.73 -8.30
N THR A 258 -25.45 -18.53 -9.36
CA THR A 258 -25.55 -20.00 -9.37
C THR A 258 -24.70 -20.69 -8.30
N ARG A 259 -25.36 -21.32 -7.32
CA ARG A 259 -25.08 -22.53 -6.50
C ARG A 259 -23.64 -23.07 -6.24
N ASP A 260 -22.56 -22.39 -6.59
CA ASP A 260 -21.24 -23.02 -6.77
C ASP A 260 -20.13 -22.57 -5.79
N TYR A 261 -20.38 -21.63 -4.87
CA TYR A 261 -19.40 -21.22 -3.84
C TYR A 261 -20.06 -20.59 -2.60
N LEU A 262 -19.43 -20.74 -1.44
CA LEU A 262 -19.84 -20.11 -0.17
C LEU A 262 -18.78 -19.09 0.25
N VAL A 263 -19.21 -17.92 0.71
CA VAL A 263 -18.32 -16.86 1.23
C VAL A 263 -18.76 -16.48 2.63
N THR A 264 -17.83 -16.44 3.57
CA THR A 264 -18.07 -15.96 4.94
C THR A 264 -16.92 -15.10 5.43
N SER A 265 -17.26 -13.97 6.04
CA SER A 265 -16.31 -13.09 6.73
C SER A 265 -16.08 -13.59 8.15
N LEU A 266 -14.81 -13.80 8.51
CA LEU A 266 -14.35 -14.27 9.80
C LEU A 266 -13.42 -13.24 10.44
N ASN A 267 -13.35 -13.23 11.76
CA ASN A 267 -12.37 -12.45 12.51
C ASN A 267 -11.59 -13.37 13.45
N TRP A 268 -10.34 -13.65 13.08
CA TRP A 268 -9.43 -14.47 13.90
C TRP A 268 -8.36 -13.57 14.53
N GLN A 269 -8.33 -13.49 15.85
CA GLN A 269 -7.35 -12.68 16.61
C GLN A 269 -7.25 -11.21 16.16
N GLY A 270 -8.37 -10.60 15.72
CA GLY A 270 -8.41 -9.21 15.22
C GLY A 270 -8.08 -9.06 13.73
N GLN A 271 -7.90 -10.18 13.01
CA GLN A 271 -7.64 -10.19 11.58
C GLN A 271 -8.92 -10.55 10.79
N PRO A 272 -9.44 -9.62 9.95
CA PRO A 272 -10.56 -9.91 9.07
C PRO A 272 -10.11 -10.83 7.92
N ILE A 273 -10.83 -11.93 7.72
CA ILE A 273 -10.57 -12.97 6.72
C ILE A 273 -11.86 -13.25 5.96
N GLN A 274 -11.82 -13.27 4.62
CA GLN A 274 -12.90 -13.82 3.80
C GLN A 274 -12.58 -15.27 3.48
N LEU A 275 -13.34 -16.20 4.03
CA LEU A 275 -13.25 -17.62 3.73
C LEU A 275 -14.16 -17.97 2.56
N ILE A 276 -13.61 -18.63 1.54
CA ILE A 276 -14.30 -18.99 0.30
C ILE A 276 -14.20 -20.51 0.10
N ASP A 277 -15.33 -21.22 0.01
CA ASP A 277 -15.36 -22.64 -0.37
C ASP A 277 -15.57 -22.76 -1.89
N THR A 278 -14.57 -23.32 -2.59
CA THR A 278 -14.73 -23.66 -4.02
C THR A 278 -15.31 -25.07 -4.13
N ALA A 279 -16.47 -25.22 -4.77
CA ALA A 279 -17.00 -26.55 -5.07
C ALA A 279 -15.94 -27.40 -5.77
N GLY A 280 -15.79 -28.66 -5.34
CA GLY A 280 -14.66 -29.52 -5.72
C GLY A 280 -14.46 -29.71 -7.23
N LEU A 281 -13.21 -30.02 -7.60
CA LEU A 281 -12.78 -30.23 -8.99
C LEU A 281 -13.35 -31.55 -9.56
N GLU A 282 -14.61 -31.58 -10.01
CA GLU A 282 -15.18 -32.78 -10.63
C GLU A 282 -14.51 -33.10 -11.97
N PRO A 283 -13.86 -34.28 -12.11
CA PRO A 283 -13.53 -34.82 -13.42
C PRO A 283 -14.76 -35.57 -13.93
N GLY A 284 -15.50 -34.98 -14.88
CA GLY A 284 -16.41 -35.74 -15.75
C GLY A 284 -17.92 -35.65 -15.50
N VAL A 285 -18.43 -34.62 -14.80
CA VAL A 285 -19.87 -34.32 -14.85
C VAL A 285 -20.15 -33.37 -16.01
N HIS A 286 -20.93 -33.87 -16.97
CA HIS A 286 -21.42 -33.07 -18.09
C HIS A 286 -22.30 -31.92 -17.55
N GLU A 287 -21.94 -30.68 -17.92
CA GLU A 287 -22.60 -29.40 -17.61
C GLU A 287 -22.10 -28.58 -16.40
N ILE A 288 -20.78 -28.56 -16.13
CA ILE A 288 -20.18 -27.35 -15.51
C ILE A 288 -19.92 -26.34 -16.63
N SER A 289 -20.52 -25.15 -16.54
CA SER A 289 -20.29 -24.08 -17.52
C SER A 289 -18.82 -23.66 -17.54
N ILE A 290 -18.27 -23.39 -18.73
CA ILE A 290 -16.88 -22.88 -18.89
C ILE A 290 -16.66 -21.62 -18.02
N SER A 291 -17.71 -20.80 -17.87
CA SER A 291 -17.72 -19.63 -16.97
C SER A 291 -17.49 -19.99 -15.49
N ALA A 292 -18.03 -21.10 -14.99
CA ALA A 292 -17.83 -21.52 -13.60
C ALA A 292 -16.41 -22.03 -13.34
N GLN A 293 -15.77 -22.69 -14.32
CA GLN A 293 -14.36 -23.10 -14.22
C GLN A 293 -13.42 -21.89 -14.29
N GLN A 294 -13.67 -20.95 -15.21
CA GLN A 294 -12.88 -19.72 -15.33
C GLN A 294 -12.97 -18.85 -14.09
N PHE A 295 -14.18 -18.69 -13.53
CA PHE A 295 -14.39 -17.91 -12.32
C PHE A 295 -13.72 -18.55 -11.09
N ARG A 296 -13.78 -19.87 -10.93
CA ARG A 296 -13.03 -20.58 -9.87
C ARG A 296 -11.52 -20.39 -10.00
N GLN A 297 -10.98 -20.50 -11.21
CA GLN A 297 -9.56 -20.25 -11.46
C GLN A 297 -9.19 -18.81 -11.13
N GLN A 298 -10.06 -17.83 -11.44
CA GLN A 298 -9.88 -16.44 -11.06
C GLN A 298 -9.83 -16.26 -9.54
N GLN A 299 -10.80 -16.82 -8.80
CA GLN A 299 -10.82 -16.73 -7.33
C GLN A 299 -9.57 -17.34 -6.69
N MET A 300 -9.10 -18.49 -7.19
CA MET A 300 -7.86 -19.10 -6.71
C MET A 300 -6.64 -18.24 -7.03
N THR A 301 -6.61 -17.61 -8.22
CA THR A 301 -5.51 -16.72 -8.64
C THR A 301 -5.46 -15.44 -7.83
N GLN A 302 -6.61 -14.93 -7.40
CA GLN A 302 -6.74 -13.70 -6.62
C GLN A 302 -6.64 -13.92 -5.10
N ALA A 303 -6.61 -15.18 -4.64
CA ALA A 303 -6.56 -15.50 -3.22
C ALA A 303 -5.24 -15.08 -2.56
N ASP A 304 -5.31 -14.48 -1.37
CA ASP A 304 -4.14 -14.17 -0.54
C ASP A 304 -3.49 -15.46 -0.01
N LEU A 305 -4.30 -16.50 0.25
CA LEU A 305 -3.83 -17.85 0.62
C LEU A 305 -4.80 -18.91 0.09
N VAL A 306 -4.25 -19.96 -0.55
CA VAL A 306 -5.00 -21.14 -0.97
C VAL A 306 -4.73 -22.29 -0.01
N ILE A 307 -5.78 -22.86 0.58
CA ILE A 307 -5.69 -24.11 1.35
C ILE A 307 -6.00 -25.27 0.41
N TRP A 308 -4.99 -26.05 0.06
CA TRP A 308 -5.17 -27.26 -0.73
C TRP A 308 -5.47 -28.46 0.18
N CYS A 309 -6.72 -28.91 0.15
CA CYS A 309 -7.19 -30.06 0.92
C CYS A 309 -6.99 -31.36 0.15
N THR A 310 -6.20 -32.28 0.72
CA THR A 310 -6.03 -33.65 0.25
C THR A 310 -6.61 -34.60 1.31
N ALA A 311 -7.50 -35.52 0.92
CA ALA A 311 -8.13 -36.44 1.87
C ALA A 311 -7.20 -37.62 2.22
N ALA A 312 -7.11 -38.04 3.48
CA ALA A 312 -6.35 -39.21 3.88
C ALA A 312 -6.96 -40.54 3.38
N ASP A 313 -8.27 -40.54 3.07
CA ASP A 313 -9.00 -41.65 2.43
C ASP A 313 -8.99 -41.55 0.90
N LEU A 314 -8.17 -40.67 0.33
CA LEU A 314 -8.08 -40.49 -1.13
C LEU A 314 -7.63 -41.80 -1.78
N ARG A 315 -8.39 -42.24 -2.79
CA ARG A 315 -8.11 -43.49 -3.49
C ARG A 315 -6.77 -43.42 -4.23
N PRO A 316 -5.97 -44.51 -4.27
CA PRO A 316 -4.64 -44.52 -4.88
C PRO A 316 -4.58 -43.96 -6.31
N GLU A 317 -5.63 -44.20 -7.10
CA GLU A 317 -5.72 -43.78 -8.50
C GLU A 317 -5.90 -42.27 -8.66
N LEU A 318 -6.34 -41.58 -7.60
CA LEU A 318 -6.60 -40.14 -7.59
C LEU A 318 -5.39 -39.32 -7.09
N HIS A 319 -4.39 -39.93 -6.47
CA HIS A 319 -3.20 -39.19 -5.99
C HIS A 319 -2.38 -38.52 -7.10
N SER A 320 -2.37 -39.10 -8.30
CA SER A 320 -1.70 -38.48 -9.46
C SER A 320 -2.46 -37.24 -9.95
N ILE A 321 -3.79 -37.29 -9.91
CA ILE A 321 -4.68 -36.20 -10.33
C ILE A 321 -4.60 -35.05 -9.31
N ASP A 322 -4.64 -35.35 -8.01
CA ASP A 322 -4.51 -34.34 -6.95
C ASP A 322 -3.19 -33.57 -7.07
N ARG A 323 -2.08 -34.30 -7.23
CA ARG A 323 -0.76 -33.70 -7.42
C ARG A 323 -0.66 -32.88 -8.70
N ALA A 324 -1.25 -33.36 -9.80
CA ALA A 324 -1.25 -32.64 -11.07
C ALA A 324 -2.05 -31.34 -11.00
N GLN A 325 -3.21 -31.33 -10.33
CA GLN A 325 -4.01 -30.11 -10.16
C GLN A 325 -3.35 -29.13 -9.18
N ARG A 326 -2.74 -29.63 -8.09
CA ARG A 326 -1.94 -28.78 -7.19
C ARG A 326 -0.76 -28.14 -7.91
N ALA A 327 -0.09 -28.88 -8.79
CA ALA A 327 1.04 -28.36 -9.57
C ALA A 327 0.63 -27.37 -10.68
N GLN A 328 -0.66 -27.26 -11.00
CA GLN A 328 -1.19 -26.22 -11.89
C GLN A 328 -1.37 -24.87 -11.20
N LEU A 329 -1.27 -24.83 -9.86
CA LEU A 329 -1.21 -23.57 -9.13
C LEU A 329 0.11 -22.88 -9.44
N SER A 330 0.04 -21.58 -9.72
CA SER A 330 1.21 -20.75 -10.02
C SER A 330 2.17 -20.72 -8.83
N GLU A 331 3.48 -20.63 -9.11
CA GLU A 331 4.50 -20.46 -8.06
C GLU A 331 4.31 -19.16 -7.25
N SER A 332 3.57 -18.19 -7.79
CA SER A 332 3.18 -16.94 -7.12
C SER A 332 2.03 -17.09 -6.12
N GLN A 333 1.27 -18.18 -6.14
CA GLN A 333 0.21 -18.43 -5.17
C GLN A 333 0.79 -19.01 -3.89
N HIS A 334 0.47 -18.41 -2.74
CA HIS A 334 0.76 -19.02 -1.45
C HIS A 334 -0.22 -20.18 -1.24
N VAL A 335 0.32 -21.40 -1.24
CA VAL A 335 -0.47 -22.61 -1.05
C VAL A 335 -0.06 -23.27 0.26
N LEU A 336 -1.05 -23.53 1.12
CA LEU A 336 -0.91 -24.31 2.33
C LEU A 336 -1.56 -25.66 2.10
N THR A 337 -0.79 -26.73 2.24
CA THR A 337 -1.24 -28.09 1.96
C THR A 337 -1.74 -28.79 3.22
N VAL A 338 -2.98 -29.30 3.19
CA VAL A 338 -3.66 -29.86 4.36
C VAL A 338 -4.15 -31.27 4.07
N LEU A 339 -3.74 -32.22 4.91
CA LEU A 339 -4.28 -33.57 4.93
C LEU A 339 -5.56 -33.60 5.79
N THR A 340 -6.72 -33.74 5.15
CA THR A 340 -8.02 -33.83 5.83
C THR A 340 -8.40 -35.27 6.13
N LYS A 341 -9.32 -35.48 7.08
CA LYS A 341 -9.79 -36.82 7.51
C LYS A 341 -8.65 -37.73 7.98
N SER A 342 -7.65 -37.17 8.67
CA SER A 342 -6.44 -37.87 9.11
C SER A 342 -6.70 -39.08 10.02
N ASP A 343 -7.90 -39.18 10.60
CA ASP A 343 -8.40 -40.31 11.37
C ASP A 343 -8.54 -41.60 10.54
N LEU A 344 -8.84 -41.48 9.24
CA LEU A 344 -9.12 -42.61 8.36
C LEU A 344 -7.86 -43.33 7.85
N SER A 345 -6.70 -42.69 7.93
CA SER A 345 -5.43 -43.31 7.53
C SER A 345 -4.24 -42.80 8.34
N PRO A 346 -4.05 -43.29 9.58
CA PRO A 346 -2.99 -42.82 10.48
C PRO A 346 -1.56 -43.04 9.95
N ALA A 347 -1.38 -43.98 9.02
CA ALA A 347 -0.09 -44.27 8.38
C ALA A 347 0.34 -43.21 7.35
N LEU A 348 -0.60 -42.43 6.80
CA LEU A 348 -0.36 -41.34 5.85
C LEU A 348 -0.11 -39.99 6.53
N ASN A 349 -0.22 -39.89 7.86
CA ASN A 349 0.07 -38.67 8.64
C ASN A 349 1.56 -38.23 8.60
N ARG A 350 2.38 -38.89 7.78
CA ARG A 350 3.80 -38.56 7.51
C ARG A 350 4.07 -38.32 6.03
N ASP A 351 3.06 -38.02 5.23
CA ASP A 351 3.29 -37.52 3.89
C ASP A 351 3.97 -36.14 3.99
N GLU A 352 5.28 -36.09 3.71
CA GLU A 352 6.10 -34.87 3.76
C GLU A 352 5.60 -33.77 2.81
N SER A 353 4.63 -34.08 1.95
CA SER A 353 4.02 -33.14 1.02
C SER A 353 2.81 -32.38 1.56
N CYS A 354 2.40 -32.61 2.81
CA CYS A 354 1.36 -31.87 3.52
C CYS A 354 1.96 -31.20 4.78
N GLU A 355 1.61 -29.93 5.00
CA GLU A 355 2.16 -29.15 6.13
C GLU A 355 1.38 -29.35 7.42
N VAL A 356 0.09 -29.63 7.33
CA VAL A 356 -0.79 -29.89 8.47
C VAL A 356 -1.70 -31.07 8.17
N ALA A 357 -1.93 -31.93 9.17
CA ALA A 357 -2.94 -32.97 9.13
C ALA A 357 -4.03 -32.67 10.16
N LEU A 358 -5.29 -32.86 9.78
CA LEU A 358 -6.43 -32.61 10.66
C LEU A 358 -7.56 -33.61 10.46
N SER A 359 -8.32 -33.82 11.54
CA SER A 359 -9.61 -34.50 11.51
C SER A 359 -10.64 -33.60 12.15
N VAL A 360 -11.62 -33.16 11.36
CA VAL A 360 -12.78 -32.42 11.87
C VAL A 360 -13.66 -33.33 12.74
N ALA A 361 -13.74 -34.63 12.42
CA ALA A 361 -14.56 -35.59 13.15
C ALA A 361 -14.02 -35.85 14.57
N GLU A 362 -12.69 -35.91 14.72
CA GLU A 362 -12.02 -36.12 16.01
C GLU A 362 -11.61 -34.78 16.68
N GLU A 363 -11.98 -33.64 16.10
CA GLU A 363 -11.63 -32.29 16.58
C GLU A 363 -10.11 -32.08 16.79
N THR A 364 -9.28 -32.64 15.91
CA THR A 364 -7.81 -32.56 15.99
C THR A 364 -7.21 -31.75 14.84
N GLY A 365 -6.15 -30.97 15.12
CA GLY A 365 -5.36 -30.23 14.12
C GLY A 365 -5.97 -28.92 13.59
N LEU A 366 -7.21 -28.57 13.99
CA LEU A 366 -7.88 -27.35 13.53
C LEU A 366 -7.20 -26.07 14.05
N ASP A 367 -6.78 -26.07 15.32
CA ASP A 367 -6.08 -24.92 15.92
C ASP A 367 -4.68 -24.74 15.34
N ASP A 368 -3.98 -25.85 15.05
CA ASP A 368 -2.68 -25.83 14.36
C ASP A 368 -2.82 -25.23 12.95
N LEU A 369 -3.87 -25.61 12.22
CA LEU A 369 -4.19 -25.00 10.93
C LEU A 369 -4.47 -23.50 11.06
N LYS A 370 -5.30 -23.07 12.01
CA LYS A 370 -5.59 -21.64 12.24
C LYS A 370 -4.32 -20.84 12.55
N ASN A 371 -3.46 -21.37 13.42
CA ASN A 371 -2.19 -20.73 13.77
C ASN A 371 -1.25 -20.64 12.55
N LEU A 372 -1.18 -21.69 11.72
CA LEU A 372 -0.37 -21.67 10.51
C LEU A 372 -0.92 -20.71 9.44
N ILE A 373 -2.24 -20.63 9.28
CA ILE A 373 -2.87 -19.63 8.40
C ILE A 373 -2.50 -18.22 8.88
N LEU A 374 -2.63 -17.93 10.17
CA LEU A 374 -2.30 -16.63 10.73
C LEU A 374 -0.81 -16.28 10.56
N SER A 375 0.10 -17.23 10.75
CA SER A 375 1.53 -16.99 10.55
C SER A 375 1.85 -16.69 9.09
N ARG A 376 1.32 -17.48 8.15
CA ARG A 376 1.51 -17.28 6.70
C ARG A 376 0.94 -15.96 6.21
N LEU A 377 -0.27 -15.62 6.65
CA LEU A 377 -0.88 -14.33 6.32
C LEU A 377 -0.14 -13.15 6.96
N THR A 378 0.48 -13.35 8.13
CA THR A 378 1.32 -12.33 8.77
C THR A 378 2.63 -12.13 8.01
N GLU A 379 3.26 -13.21 7.54
CA GLU A 379 4.45 -13.16 6.67
C GLU A 379 4.12 -12.49 5.32
N TYR A 380 2.98 -12.83 4.73
CA TYR A 380 2.46 -12.18 3.52
C TYR A 380 2.25 -10.67 3.73
N ARG A 381 1.65 -10.28 4.87
CA ARG A 381 1.48 -8.86 5.24
C ARG A 381 2.78 -8.11 5.43
N ARG A 382 3.87 -8.77 5.88
CA ARG A 382 5.20 -8.14 5.99
C ARG A 382 5.81 -7.79 4.63
N GLY A 383 5.30 -8.36 3.53
CA GLY A 383 5.81 -8.15 2.17
C GLY A 383 5.16 -7.04 1.34
N GLY A 384 3.91 -6.62 1.61
CA GLY A 384 3.25 -5.61 0.74
C GLY A 384 2.06 -4.84 1.34
N ARG A 385 1.17 -5.48 2.12
CA ARG A 385 -0.14 -4.87 2.48
C ARG A 385 -0.14 -3.96 3.73
N GLN A 386 0.97 -3.88 4.47
CA GLN A 386 1.05 -3.12 5.75
C GLN A 386 1.10 -1.60 5.56
N LEU A 387 1.30 -1.12 4.33
CA LEU A 387 1.55 0.28 4.01
C LEU A 387 0.28 1.11 3.93
N ILE A 388 -0.67 0.68 3.09
CA ILE A 388 -1.96 1.34 2.89
C ILE A 388 -2.73 1.37 4.22
N GLY A 389 -2.72 0.27 4.99
CA GLY A 389 -3.33 0.22 6.32
C GLY A 389 -2.68 1.17 7.33
N SER A 390 -1.35 1.37 7.28
CA SER A 390 -0.65 2.29 8.19
C SER A 390 -0.87 3.76 7.86
N THR A 391 -0.92 4.11 6.57
CA THR A 391 -1.24 5.46 6.08
C THR A 391 -2.70 5.82 6.32
N ALA A 392 -3.62 4.91 5.97
CA ALA A 392 -5.04 5.07 6.23
C ALA A 392 -5.32 5.18 7.72
N SER A 393 -4.63 4.41 8.58
CA SER A 393 -4.76 4.53 10.04
C SER A 393 -4.24 5.86 10.57
N ARG A 394 -3.08 6.35 10.08
CA ARG A 394 -2.53 7.65 10.49
C ARG A 394 -3.48 8.81 10.13
N CYS A 395 -3.91 8.85 8.87
CA CYS A 395 -4.81 9.88 8.38
C CYS A 395 -6.15 9.85 9.14
N ARG A 396 -6.69 8.65 9.39
CA ARG A 396 -7.89 8.46 10.23
C ARG A 396 -7.74 8.98 11.64
N ASP A 397 -6.66 8.63 12.33
CA ASP A 397 -6.46 9.06 13.71
C ASP A 397 -6.35 10.59 13.76
N SER A 398 -5.60 11.21 12.84
CA SER A 398 -5.54 12.67 12.73
C SER A 398 -6.89 13.30 12.37
N LEU A 399 -7.68 12.72 11.46
CA LEU A 399 -9.03 13.21 11.13
C LEU A 399 -9.97 13.12 12.35
N ARG A 400 -9.89 12.02 13.11
CA ARG A 400 -10.69 11.83 14.32
C ARG A 400 -10.32 12.86 15.39
N GLN A 401 -9.03 13.06 15.65
CA GLN A 401 -8.60 14.04 16.65
C GLN A 401 -8.93 15.47 16.21
N ALA A 402 -8.79 15.79 14.91
CA ALA A 402 -9.25 17.07 14.37
C ALA A 402 -10.76 17.26 14.57
N GLY A 403 -11.58 16.24 14.32
CA GLY A 403 -13.02 16.28 14.56
C GLY A 403 -13.38 16.52 16.03
N LEU A 404 -12.68 15.86 16.97
CA LEU A 404 -12.87 16.06 18.41
C LEU A 404 -12.51 17.49 18.85
N ALA A 405 -11.37 18.04 18.39
CA ALA A 405 -10.98 19.41 18.68
C ALA A 405 -11.98 20.42 18.09
N LEU A 406 -12.45 20.20 16.85
CA LEU A 406 -13.48 21.05 16.23
C LEU A 406 -14.81 21.00 16.98
N GLN A 407 -15.20 19.83 17.50
CA GLN A 407 -16.37 19.69 18.36
C GLN A 407 -16.20 20.49 19.66
N ALA A 408 -15.03 20.41 20.30
CA ALA A 408 -14.74 21.17 21.51
C ALA A 408 -14.78 22.69 21.24
N ALA A 409 -14.22 23.15 20.11
CA ALA A 409 -14.29 24.54 19.67
C ALA A 409 -15.75 25.00 19.45
N GLU A 410 -16.57 24.20 18.76
CA GLU A 410 -17.99 24.47 18.52
C GLU A 410 -18.75 24.59 19.86
N GLU A 411 -18.59 23.62 20.77
CA GLU A 411 -19.24 23.63 22.08
C GLU A 411 -18.81 24.82 22.95
N ALA A 412 -17.53 25.18 22.93
CA ALA A 412 -17.01 26.34 23.64
C ALA A 412 -17.60 27.66 23.13
N ALA A 413 -17.74 27.80 21.80
CA ALA A 413 -18.34 28.96 21.16
C ALA A 413 -19.85 29.06 21.46
N GLU A 414 -20.58 27.93 21.42
CA GLU A 414 -22.02 27.90 21.73
C GLU A 414 -22.32 28.22 23.20
N ARG A 415 -21.52 27.66 24.13
CA ARG A 415 -21.70 27.85 25.57
C ARG A 415 -21.05 29.11 26.13
N GLN A 416 -20.41 29.93 25.29
CA GLN A 416 -19.73 31.17 25.67
C GLN A 416 -18.63 30.95 26.74
N MET A 417 -17.83 29.92 26.54
CA MET A 417 -16.77 29.53 27.49
C MET A 417 -15.49 30.40 27.37
N GLY A 418 -15.48 31.37 26.45
CA GLY A 418 -14.38 32.30 26.19
C GLY A 418 -13.70 32.04 24.83
N GLU A 419 -13.35 33.12 24.13
CA GLU A 419 -12.71 33.07 22.81
C GLU A 419 -11.31 32.44 22.84
N GLU A 420 -10.59 32.56 23.96
CA GLU A 420 -9.31 31.90 24.18
C GLU A 420 -9.41 30.37 24.09
N LEU A 421 -10.48 29.80 24.65
CA LEU A 421 -10.70 28.34 24.62
C LEU A 421 -11.00 27.89 23.18
N VAL A 422 -11.81 28.65 22.45
CA VAL A 422 -12.10 28.39 21.04
C VAL A 422 -10.81 28.43 20.21
N ALA A 423 -9.95 29.43 20.43
CA ALA A 423 -8.67 29.58 19.73
C ALA A 423 -7.73 28.39 20.01
N ILE A 424 -7.65 27.90 21.25
CA ILE A 424 -6.83 26.73 21.62
C ILE A 424 -7.30 25.49 20.85
N GLU A 425 -8.60 25.23 20.82
CA GLU A 425 -9.15 24.06 20.12
C GLU A 425 -8.98 24.16 18.59
N ILE A 426 -9.10 25.36 18.01
CA ILE A 426 -8.80 25.59 16.59
C ILE A 426 -7.32 25.29 16.28
N ARG A 427 -6.39 25.70 17.15
CA ARG A 427 -4.96 25.38 16.97
C ARG A 427 -4.70 23.87 17.02
N GLU A 428 -5.36 23.15 17.92
CA GLU A 428 -5.26 21.69 18.01
C GLU A 428 -5.79 21.00 16.74
N ALA A 429 -6.95 21.45 16.23
CA ALA A 429 -7.49 20.97 14.96
C ALA A 429 -6.54 21.24 13.78
N LEU A 430 -5.96 22.45 13.69
CA LEU A 430 -4.99 22.82 12.67
C LEU A 430 -3.73 21.95 12.73
N GLN A 431 -3.25 21.60 13.92
CA GLN A 431 -2.11 20.72 14.13
C GLN A 431 -2.40 19.32 13.57
N HIS A 432 -3.54 18.72 13.91
CA HIS A 432 -3.92 17.40 13.41
C HIS A 432 -4.13 17.37 11.89
N LEU A 433 -4.81 18.36 11.32
CA LEU A 433 -4.95 18.46 9.86
C LEU A 433 -3.60 18.70 9.17
N GLY A 434 -2.69 19.44 9.81
CA GLY A 434 -1.31 19.67 9.36
C GLY A 434 -0.46 18.39 9.34
N GLN A 435 -0.67 17.48 10.29
CA GLN A 435 -0.02 16.17 10.30
C GLN A 435 -0.40 15.33 9.09
N ILE A 436 -1.65 15.37 8.63
CA ILE A 436 -2.13 14.58 7.48
C ILE A 436 -1.34 14.91 6.22
N VAL A 437 -1.26 16.20 5.89
CA VAL A 437 -0.60 16.72 4.68
C VAL A 437 0.93 16.71 4.83
N GLY A 438 1.45 16.54 6.05
CA GLY A 438 2.88 16.58 6.35
C GLY A 438 3.44 17.99 6.42
N GLN A 439 2.66 18.96 6.88
CA GLN A 439 3.21 20.28 7.25
C GLN A 439 3.72 20.30 8.68
N VAL A 440 3.23 19.39 9.52
CA VAL A 440 3.79 19.07 10.83
C VAL A 440 4.25 17.63 10.78
N TYR A 441 5.57 17.41 10.84
CA TYR A 441 6.16 16.07 10.79
C TYR A 441 7.30 15.95 11.79
N THR A 442 7.58 14.71 12.19
CA THR A 442 8.78 14.35 12.94
C THR A 442 9.70 13.51 12.04
N ASP A 443 11.01 13.57 12.29
CA ASP A 443 12.00 12.74 11.60
C ASP A 443 11.58 11.25 11.62
N ASP A 444 11.12 10.75 12.76
CA ASP A 444 10.72 9.34 12.94
C ASP A 444 9.53 8.94 12.06
N ILE A 445 8.57 9.83 11.84
CA ILE A 445 7.42 9.58 10.96
C ILE A 445 7.88 9.50 9.51
N LEU A 446 8.74 10.43 9.09
CA LEU A 446 9.29 10.42 7.73
C LEU A 446 10.11 9.14 7.49
N ASP A 447 11.00 8.79 8.42
CA ASP A 447 11.80 7.58 8.33
C ASP A 447 10.91 6.32 8.25
N ARG A 448 9.85 6.24 9.05
CA ARG A 448 8.92 5.09 9.03
C ARG A 448 8.12 5.00 7.72
N ILE A 449 7.78 6.11 7.09
CA ILE A 449 7.04 6.12 5.82
C ILE A 449 7.99 5.77 4.66
N PHE A 450 9.11 6.48 4.54
CA PHE A 450 10.00 6.36 3.39
C PHE A 450 10.90 5.11 3.42
N SER A 451 11.19 4.55 4.60
CA SER A 451 11.94 3.28 4.72
C SER A 451 11.27 2.10 4.04
N LYS A 452 9.96 2.19 3.81
CA LYS A 452 9.16 1.13 3.20
C LYS A 452 9.08 1.22 1.67
N PHE A 453 9.56 2.30 1.07
CA PHE A 453 9.59 2.45 -0.38
C PHE A 453 10.76 1.66 -0.97
N CYS A 454 10.65 1.28 -2.24
CA CYS A 454 11.79 0.78 -2.99
C CYS A 454 12.93 1.81 -3.08
N ILE A 455 14.16 1.34 -3.24
CA ILE A 455 15.31 2.18 -3.58
C ILE A 455 15.14 2.62 -5.04
N GLY A 456 15.32 3.92 -5.32
CA GLY A 456 15.13 4.49 -6.67
C GLY A 456 13.72 4.99 -6.98
N LYS A 457 12.77 4.56 -6.14
CA LYS A 457 11.32 4.72 -6.22
C LYS A 457 10.70 4.15 -7.50
#